data_AF-A0A7Y6K969-F1
#
_entry.id   AF-A0A7Y6K969-F1
#
_cell.length_a   1.000
_cell.length_b   1.000
_cell.length_c   1.000
_cell.angle_alpha   90.00
_cell.angle_beta   90.00
_cell.angle_gamma   90.00
#
_symmetry.space_group_name_H-M   'P 1'
#
loop_
_entity.id
_entity.type
_entity.pdbx_description
1 polymer ?
#
loop_
_entity_poly.entity_id
_entity_poly.type
_entity_poly.pdbx_seq_one_letter_code
_entity_poly.pdbx_strand_id
1 'polypeptide(L)'
;MTLDGLEAAVDASVGPTERAHRKFKVNVNRYADDFVVTGVSKDILEQNVLPAVKQFLAVRGLELSEEKTRVTQIADGFDFLGQNVRKYAGKLLIKPANKSVKALLEKVRKIVRLQMSATQRNLIVQLNPVIRGWAMYHRRVVSKSHFTSVDAHIWRLLWKWATRRHPTKGAGWVKNKYFRVEGNRTWAFTARSQAHEVTRLFRAAAVPIVRHVKIRGQANPFDPAWSSYFARRRTTTDDRLPGTNAGAGEWLEPDAGRLARPVLRGR
;
A
#
# COMPACT_ATOMS: atom_id res chain seq x y z
N MET A 1 -14.28 -5.82 -21.20
CA MET A 1 -14.57 -6.16 -19.78
C MET A 1 -15.85 -5.47 -19.35
N THR A 2 -16.60 -6.04 -18.41
CA THR A 2 -17.93 -5.54 -17.98
C THR A 2 -17.91 -4.08 -17.49
N LEU A 3 -16.82 -3.62 -16.88
CA LEU A 3 -16.69 -2.25 -16.35
C LEU A 3 -16.01 -1.26 -17.31
N ASP A 4 -15.74 -1.64 -18.55
CA ASP A 4 -15.20 -0.71 -19.54
C ASP A 4 -16.29 0.29 -19.95
N GLY A 5 -15.94 1.58 -19.94
CA GLY A 5 -16.89 2.69 -20.14
C GLY A 5 -17.38 3.36 -18.86
N LEU A 6 -16.99 2.89 -17.67
CA LEU A 6 -17.36 3.53 -16.40
C LEU A 6 -16.88 4.99 -16.33
N GLU A 7 -15.65 5.25 -16.79
CA GLU A 7 -15.09 6.61 -16.84
C GLU A 7 -15.93 7.52 -17.75
N ALA A 8 -16.30 7.05 -18.94
CA ALA A 8 -17.15 7.79 -19.87
C ALA A 8 -18.55 8.08 -19.28
N ALA A 9 -19.14 7.12 -18.55
CA ALA A 9 -20.43 7.32 -17.89
C ALA A 9 -20.36 8.37 -16.76
N VAL A 10 -19.27 8.34 -15.98
CA VAL A 10 -19.02 9.33 -14.93
C VAL A 10 -18.78 10.72 -15.53
N ASP A 11 -18.00 10.80 -16.60
CA ASP A 11 -17.71 12.04 -17.32
C ASP A 11 -19.00 12.66 -17.90
N ALA A 12 -19.84 11.84 -18.56
CA ALA A 12 -21.12 12.27 -19.08
C ALA A 12 -22.05 12.86 -18.00
N SER A 13 -21.95 12.40 -16.74
CA SER A 13 -22.79 12.89 -15.64
C SER A 13 -22.50 14.33 -15.19
N VAL A 14 -21.31 14.85 -15.50
CA VAL A 14 -20.92 16.22 -15.16
C VAL A 14 -20.87 17.16 -16.37
N GLY A 15 -21.09 16.61 -17.57
CA GLY A 15 -21.24 17.33 -18.82
C GLY A 15 -20.19 16.90 -19.85
N PRO A 16 -20.48 16.92 -21.16
CA PRO A 16 -19.72 16.21 -22.20
C PRO A 16 -18.39 16.84 -22.60
N THR A 17 -17.97 17.93 -21.94
CA THR A 17 -16.80 18.71 -22.34
C THR A 17 -15.66 18.55 -21.34
N GLU A 18 -14.42 18.51 -21.86
CA GLU A 18 -13.23 18.46 -21.01
C GLU A 18 -13.17 19.65 -20.03
N ARG A 19 -13.73 20.81 -20.43
CA ARG A 19 -13.86 21.99 -19.57
C ARG A 19 -14.77 21.73 -18.36
N ALA A 20 -15.88 21.01 -18.54
CA ALA A 20 -16.77 20.62 -17.44
C ALA A 20 -16.08 19.62 -16.51
N HIS A 21 -15.41 18.60 -17.05
CA HIS A 21 -14.69 17.61 -16.24
C HIS A 21 -13.58 18.26 -15.39
N ARG A 22 -12.81 19.19 -15.98
CA ARG A 22 -11.77 19.96 -15.29
C ARG A 22 -12.33 20.92 -14.25
N LYS A 23 -13.46 21.57 -14.53
CA LYS A 23 -14.17 22.46 -13.57
C LYS A 23 -14.55 21.70 -12.31
N PHE A 24 -15.12 20.51 -12.46
CA PHE A 24 -15.57 19.69 -11.33
C PHE A 24 -14.51 18.73 -10.79
N LYS A 25 -13.33 18.69 -11.43
CA LYS A 25 -12.16 17.88 -11.06
C LYS A 25 -12.51 16.40 -10.88
N VAL A 26 -13.37 15.90 -11.77
CA VAL A 26 -13.81 14.50 -11.74
C VAL A 26 -12.70 13.61 -12.30
N ASN A 27 -12.35 12.56 -11.56
CA ASN A 27 -11.37 11.57 -12.00
C ASN A 27 -11.81 10.20 -11.51
N VAL A 28 -11.67 9.18 -12.35
CA VAL A 28 -11.97 7.79 -12.01
C VAL A 28 -10.68 7.00 -11.90
N ASN A 29 -10.47 6.31 -10.78
CA ASN A 29 -9.42 5.32 -10.62
C ASN A 29 -10.05 3.95 -10.36
N ARG A 30 -9.88 3.01 -11.28
CA ARG A 30 -10.42 1.65 -11.19
C ARG A 30 -9.31 0.63 -11.06
N TYR A 31 -9.52 -0.37 -10.20
CA TYR A 31 -8.70 -1.57 -10.11
C TYR A 31 -9.62 -2.80 -10.01
N ALA A 32 -9.72 -3.55 -11.11
CA ALA A 32 -10.72 -4.62 -11.25
C ALA A 32 -12.14 -4.11 -10.94
N ASP A 33 -12.71 -4.55 -9.81
CA ASP A 33 -14.02 -4.22 -9.25
C ASP A 33 -13.99 -3.00 -8.28
N ASP A 34 -12.89 -2.74 -7.58
CA ASP A 34 -12.76 -1.60 -6.64
C ASP A 34 -12.45 -0.32 -7.42
N PHE A 35 -13.24 0.75 -7.23
CA PHE A 35 -12.99 2.03 -7.88
C PHE A 35 -13.22 3.23 -6.95
N VAL A 36 -12.59 4.33 -7.33
CA VAL A 36 -12.62 5.59 -6.61
C VAL A 36 -12.88 6.71 -7.60
N VAL A 37 -13.91 7.52 -7.32
CA VAL A 37 -14.21 8.74 -8.06
C VAL A 37 -13.93 9.95 -7.17
N THR A 38 -13.09 10.86 -7.64
CA THR A 38 -12.84 12.13 -6.94
C THR A 38 -13.69 13.24 -7.54
N GLY A 39 -14.08 14.24 -6.74
CA GLY A 39 -14.79 15.42 -7.24
C GLY A 39 -14.48 16.67 -6.43
N VAL A 40 -14.97 17.83 -6.89
CA VAL A 40 -14.80 19.11 -6.18
C VAL A 40 -15.76 19.25 -4.98
N SER A 41 -17.00 18.76 -5.10
CA SER A 41 -18.02 18.87 -4.05
C SER A 41 -18.70 17.54 -3.79
N LYS A 42 -19.25 17.41 -2.58
CA LYS A 42 -19.94 16.19 -2.13
C LYS A 42 -21.24 16.03 -2.91
N ASP A 43 -21.96 17.14 -3.09
CA ASP A 43 -23.23 17.18 -3.79
C ASP A 43 -23.10 16.68 -5.24
N ILE A 44 -22.05 17.06 -5.96
CA ILE A 44 -21.82 16.55 -7.34
C ILE A 44 -21.61 15.03 -7.33
N LEU A 45 -20.87 14.51 -6.34
CA LEU A 45 -20.63 13.08 -6.24
C LEU A 45 -21.90 12.30 -5.91
N GLU A 46 -22.77 12.86 -5.06
CA GLU A 46 -23.99 12.20 -4.61
C GLU A 46 -25.17 12.36 -5.59
N GLN A 47 -25.31 13.52 -6.22
CA GLN A 47 -26.44 13.85 -7.08
C GLN A 47 -26.22 13.51 -8.54
N ASN A 48 -24.97 13.59 -9.04
CA ASN A 48 -24.68 13.35 -10.46
C ASN A 48 -23.94 12.02 -10.65
N VAL A 49 -22.80 11.87 -9.98
CA VAL A 49 -21.90 10.73 -10.24
C VAL A 49 -22.48 9.43 -9.71
N LEU A 50 -22.96 9.39 -8.47
CA LEU A 50 -23.47 8.16 -7.85
C LEU A 50 -24.67 7.57 -8.63
N PRO A 51 -25.70 8.35 -9.04
CA PRO A 51 -26.77 7.83 -9.87
C PRO A 51 -26.29 7.34 -11.25
N ALA A 52 -25.39 8.07 -11.90
CA ALA A 52 -24.83 7.66 -13.19
C ALA A 52 -24.08 6.33 -13.09
N VAL A 53 -23.32 6.12 -12.01
CA VAL A 53 -22.63 4.84 -11.75
C VAL A 53 -23.64 3.72 -11.48
N LYS A 54 -24.68 3.97 -10.66
CA LYS A 54 -25.73 2.96 -10.40
C LYS A 54 -26.42 2.55 -11.71
N GLN A 55 -26.79 3.51 -12.56
CA GLN A 55 -27.41 3.23 -13.85
C GLN A 55 -26.48 2.45 -14.79
N PHE A 56 -25.21 2.84 -14.86
CA PHE A 56 -24.20 2.14 -15.67
C PHE A 56 -24.04 0.67 -15.28
N LEU A 57 -24.06 0.39 -13.97
CA LEU A 57 -23.94 -0.97 -13.42
C LEU A 57 -25.23 -1.78 -13.59
N ALA A 58 -26.39 -1.16 -13.40
CA ALA A 58 -27.70 -1.83 -13.53
C ALA A 58 -27.91 -2.42 -14.93
N VAL A 59 -27.51 -1.71 -15.99
CA VAL A 59 -27.55 -2.21 -17.37
C VAL A 59 -26.72 -3.50 -17.56
N ARG A 60 -25.75 -3.74 -16.69
CA ARG A 60 -24.85 -4.90 -16.71
C ARG A 60 -25.21 -5.95 -15.66
N GLY A 61 -26.35 -5.80 -14.98
CA GLY A 61 -26.80 -6.69 -13.91
C GLY A 61 -25.93 -6.61 -12.65
N LEU A 62 -25.26 -5.49 -12.43
CA LEU A 62 -24.41 -5.25 -11.25
C LEU A 62 -25.03 -4.17 -10.37
N GLU A 63 -24.80 -4.29 -9.06
CA GLU A 63 -25.27 -3.33 -8.06
C GLU A 63 -24.11 -2.91 -7.15
N LEU A 64 -24.16 -1.66 -6.68
CA LEU A 64 -23.21 -1.18 -5.68
C LEU A 64 -23.58 -1.70 -4.31
N SER A 65 -22.57 -2.15 -3.57
CA SER A 65 -22.75 -2.46 -2.15
C SER A 65 -22.92 -1.16 -1.36
N GLU A 66 -24.14 -0.88 -0.87
CA GLU A 66 -24.42 0.33 -0.08
C GLU A 66 -23.59 0.40 1.21
N GLU A 67 -23.30 -0.75 1.82
CA GLU A 67 -22.46 -0.84 3.01
C GLU A 67 -20.99 -0.42 2.75
N LYS A 68 -20.48 -0.71 1.55
CA LYS A 68 -19.08 -0.43 1.18
C LYS A 68 -18.92 0.93 0.50
N THR A 69 -19.99 1.42 -0.11
CA THR A 69 -19.99 2.67 -0.86
C THR A 69 -20.06 3.84 0.10
N ARG A 70 -19.07 4.75 0.03
CA ARG A 70 -19.02 5.90 0.92
C ARG A 70 -18.44 7.11 0.21
N VAL A 71 -19.08 8.26 0.43
CA VAL A 71 -18.51 9.57 0.11
C VAL A 71 -17.80 10.12 1.35
N THR A 72 -16.51 10.42 1.22
CA THR A 72 -15.65 10.89 2.32
C THR A 72 -14.82 12.07 1.87
N GLN A 73 -14.40 12.93 2.80
CA GLN A 73 -13.44 13.97 2.49
C GLN A 73 -12.01 13.40 2.50
N ILE A 74 -11.15 13.88 1.60
CA ILE A 74 -9.74 13.49 1.52
C ILE A 74 -8.97 13.82 2.81
N ALA A 75 -9.45 14.80 3.58
CA ALA A 75 -8.89 15.18 4.87
C ALA A 75 -9.10 14.12 5.96
N ASP A 76 -10.22 13.39 5.89
CA ASP A 76 -10.50 12.24 6.76
C ASP A 76 -9.77 10.99 6.24
N GLY A 77 -9.65 10.91 4.91
CA GLY A 77 -8.97 9.86 4.19
C GLY A 77 -9.83 8.60 4.00
N PHE A 78 -9.37 7.73 3.12
CA PHE A 78 -10.06 6.48 2.79
C PHE A 78 -9.06 5.37 2.50
N ASP A 79 -9.51 4.13 2.66
CA ASP A 79 -8.71 2.95 2.35
C ASP A 79 -8.99 2.48 0.91
N PHE A 80 -7.95 2.30 0.11
CA PHE A 80 -8.00 1.76 -1.25
C PHE A 80 -6.81 0.83 -1.49
N LEU A 81 -7.06 -0.38 -2.00
CA LEU A 81 -6.02 -1.41 -2.25
C LEU A 81 -5.08 -1.65 -1.05
N GLY A 82 -5.62 -1.64 0.17
CA GLY A 82 -4.86 -1.86 1.40
C GLY A 82 -3.94 -0.70 1.82
N GLN A 83 -4.10 0.47 1.20
CA GLN A 83 -3.42 1.71 1.53
C GLN A 83 -4.44 2.77 1.97
N ASN A 84 -4.08 3.60 2.93
CA ASN A 84 -4.85 4.75 3.36
C ASN A 84 -4.36 5.99 2.61
N VAL A 85 -5.27 6.65 1.91
CA VAL A 85 -5.03 7.88 1.16
C VAL A 85 -5.63 9.03 1.96
N ARG A 86 -4.80 9.96 2.44
CA ARG A 86 -5.25 11.08 3.27
C ARG A 86 -4.43 12.34 3.05
N LYS A 87 -5.10 13.49 2.98
CA LYS A 87 -4.48 14.82 2.90
C LYS A 87 -4.39 15.43 4.31
N TYR A 88 -3.18 15.74 4.74
CA TYR A 88 -2.87 16.36 6.03
C TYR A 88 -2.39 17.78 5.78
N ALA A 89 -3.17 18.79 6.19
CA ALA A 89 -2.79 20.21 6.10
C ALA A 89 -2.09 20.57 4.78
N GLY A 90 -2.70 20.24 3.63
CA GLY A 90 -2.12 20.50 2.30
C GLY A 90 -1.32 19.34 1.70
N LYS A 91 -0.76 18.43 2.51
CA LYS A 91 0.11 17.34 2.05
C LYS A 91 -0.61 16.01 1.92
N LEU A 92 -0.62 15.43 0.72
CA LEU A 92 -1.15 14.08 0.49
C LEU A 92 -0.13 13.03 0.95
N LEU A 93 -0.53 12.18 1.89
CA LEU A 93 0.27 11.04 2.34
C LEU A 93 -0.53 9.75 2.11
N ILE A 94 0.07 8.85 1.33
CA ILE A 94 -0.43 7.49 1.18
C ILE A 94 0.38 6.60 2.12
N LYS A 95 -0.30 5.88 3.01
CA LYS A 95 0.31 5.00 4.02
C LYS A 95 -0.31 3.61 3.93
N PRO A 96 0.31 2.54 4.45
CA PRO A 96 -0.37 1.27 4.61
C PRO A 96 -1.61 1.43 5.48
N ALA A 97 -2.75 0.87 5.06
CA ALA A 97 -3.98 0.94 5.85
C ALA A 97 -3.85 0.14 7.15
N ASN A 98 -4.49 0.60 8.23
CA ASN A 98 -4.46 -0.09 9.52
C ASN A 98 -5.00 -1.51 9.42
N LYS A 99 -6.03 -1.74 8.61
CA LYS A 99 -6.58 -3.07 8.32
C LYS A 99 -5.54 -4.00 7.67
N SER A 100 -4.75 -3.48 6.73
CA SER A 100 -3.67 -4.21 6.04
C SER A 100 -2.53 -4.58 7.01
N VAL A 101 -2.12 -3.65 7.88
CA VAL A 101 -1.12 -3.91 8.92
C VAL A 101 -1.63 -4.98 9.90
N LYS A 102 -2.89 -4.87 10.35
CA LYS A 102 -3.52 -5.82 11.27
C LYS A 102 -3.57 -7.22 10.65
N ALA A 103 -4.00 -7.34 9.39
CA ALA A 103 -4.05 -8.62 8.67
C ALA A 103 -2.66 -9.29 8.58
N LEU A 104 -1.60 -8.52 8.31
CA LEU A 104 -0.23 -9.04 8.35
C LEU A 104 0.11 -9.60 9.75
N LEU A 105 -0.09 -8.81 10.80
CA LEU A 105 0.28 -9.18 12.16
C LEU A 105 -0.53 -10.39 12.66
N GLU A 106 -1.79 -10.51 12.25
CA GLU A 106 -2.62 -11.70 12.52
C GLU A 106 -2.10 -12.93 11.80
N LYS A 107 -1.72 -12.82 10.52
CA LYS A 107 -1.11 -13.92 9.77
C LYS A 107 0.20 -14.37 10.42
N VAL A 108 1.08 -13.43 10.79
CA VAL A 108 2.32 -13.73 11.52
C VAL A 108 2.03 -14.40 12.86
N ARG A 109 1.08 -13.87 13.64
CA ARG A 109 0.68 -14.45 14.92
C ARG A 109 0.15 -15.88 14.76
N LYS A 110 -0.65 -16.14 13.72
CA LYS A 110 -1.17 -17.48 13.39
C LYS A 110 -0.01 -18.45 13.12
N ILE A 111 0.96 -18.04 12.29
CA ILE A 111 2.15 -18.86 11.98
C ILE A 111 2.93 -19.18 13.27
N VAL A 112 3.23 -18.17 14.10
CA VAL A 112 3.99 -18.36 15.36
C VAL A 112 3.25 -19.30 16.34
N ARG A 113 1.91 -19.20 16.41
CA ARG A 113 1.08 -20.06 17.26
C ARG A 113 1.03 -21.51 16.77
N LEU A 114 0.90 -21.73 15.47
CA LEU A 114 0.91 -23.09 14.91
C LEU A 114 2.29 -23.74 15.03
N GLN A 115 3.36 -22.93 14.99
CA GLN A 115 4.75 -23.39 15.03
C GLN A 115 5.38 -23.22 16.41
N MET A 116 4.63 -23.47 17.48
CA MET A 116 5.12 -23.34 18.86
C MET A 116 6.31 -24.28 19.15
N SER A 117 6.28 -25.50 18.63
CA SER A 117 7.35 -26.49 18.85
C SER A 117 8.40 -26.53 17.74
N ALA A 118 8.22 -25.75 16.67
CA ALA A 118 9.10 -25.75 15.50
C ALA A 118 10.55 -25.32 15.81
N THR A 119 11.48 -25.70 14.93
CA THR A 119 12.84 -25.17 14.99
C THR A 119 12.85 -23.69 14.65
N GLN A 120 13.86 -22.97 15.17
CA GLN A 120 14.04 -21.55 14.86
C GLN A 120 14.15 -21.30 13.35
N ARG A 121 14.87 -22.17 12.63
CA ARG A 121 15.03 -22.08 11.17
C ARG A 121 13.69 -22.17 10.45
N ASN A 122 12.88 -23.18 10.77
CA ASN A 122 11.57 -23.38 10.13
C ASN A 122 10.64 -22.18 10.36
N LEU A 123 10.67 -21.62 11.57
CA LEU A 123 9.89 -20.42 11.87
C LEU A 123 10.31 -19.23 11.00
N ILE A 124 11.61 -19.00 10.83
CA ILE A 124 12.12 -17.92 9.96
C ILE A 124 11.72 -18.15 8.50
N VAL A 125 11.85 -19.38 8.01
CA VAL A 125 11.52 -19.75 6.62
C VAL A 125 10.06 -19.46 6.31
N GLN A 126 9.14 -19.73 7.24
CA GLN A 126 7.71 -19.45 7.03
C GLN A 126 7.35 -17.96 7.17
N LEU A 127 8.00 -17.23 8.07
CA LEU A 127 7.72 -15.82 8.29
C LEU A 127 8.25 -14.93 7.17
N ASN A 128 9.42 -15.26 6.63
CA ASN A 128 10.13 -14.39 5.68
C ASN A 128 9.31 -14.06 4.41
N PRO A 129 8.69 -15.01 3.69
CA PRO A 129 7.89 -14.71 2.51
C PRO A 129 6.72 -13.78 2.81
N VAL A 130 6.08 -13.95 3.97
CA VAL A 130 4.91 -13.15 4.37
C VAL A 130 5.31 -11.70 4.66
N ILE A 131 6.37 -11.51 5.46
CA ILE A 131 6.86 -10.16 5.80
C ILE A 131 7.42 -9.48 4.55
N ARG A 132 8.21 -10.21 3.75
CA ARG A 132 8.81 -9.71 2.51
C ARG A 132 7.75 -9.28 1.51
N GLY A 133 6.76 -10.13 1.24
CA GLY A 133 5.68 -9.81 0.29
C GLY A 133 4.94 -8.54 0.68
N TRP A 134 4.56 -8.42 1.95
CA TRP A 134 3.89 -7.22 2.44
C TRP A 134 4.77 -5.96 2.38
N ALA A 135 6.04 -6.06 2.77
CA ALA A 135 6.96 -4.93 2.71
C ALA A 135 7.24 -4.49 1.26
N MET A 136 7.40 -5.43 0.33
CA MET A 136 7.60 -5.14 -1.08
C MET A 136 6.39 -4.48 -1.72
N TYR A 137 5.18 -4.92 -1.38
CA TYR A 137 3.94 -4.30 -1.83
C TYR A 137 3.83 -2.84 -1.37
N HIS A 138 4.12 -2.57 -0.10
CA HIS A 138 4.02 -1.23 0.49
C HIS A 138 5.29 -0.37 0.32
N ARG A 139 6.34 -0.83 -0.37
CA ARG A 139 7.62 -0.09 -0.48
C ARG A 139 7.50 1.23 -1.25
N ARG A 140 6.42 1.41 -2.01
CA ARG A 140 6.20 2.59 -2.86
C ARG A 140 5.53 3.76 -2.13
N VAL A 141 4.91 3.48 -0.97
CA VAL A 141 4.16 4.47 -0.20
C VAL A 141 4.90 4.87 1.08
N VAL A 142 4.32 5.76 1.88
CA VAL A 142 4.95 6.29 3.11
C VAL A 142 4.86 5.24 4.22
N SER A 143 5.73 4.23 4.14
CA SER A 143 5.61 3.00 4.94
C SER A 143 6.69 2.83 6.00
N LYS A 144 7.72 3.68 6.04
CA LYS A 144 8.91 3.45 6.88
C LYS A 144 8.59 3.32 8.37
N SER A 145 7.73 4.19 8.90
CA SER A 145 7.26 4.11 10.29
C SER A 145 6.47 2.82 10.56
N HIS A 146 5.57 2.43 9.63
CA HIS A 146 4.83 1.17 9.73
C HIS A 146 5.75 -0.05 9.68
N PHE A 147 6.79 -0.03 8.84
CA PHE A 147 7.77 -1.11 8.75
C PHE A 147 8.51 -1.31 10.07
N THR A 148 8.98 -0.22 10.70
CA THR A 148 9.61 -0.26 12.02
C THR A 148 8.65 -0.78 13.09
N SER A 149 7.39 -0.31 13.09
CA SER A 149 6.38 -0.77 14.03
C SER A 149 6.08 -2.26 13.86
N VAL A 150 5.92 -2.75 12.62
CA VAL A 150 5.71 -4.17 12.32
C VAL A 150 6.89 -5.01 12.81
N ASP A 151 8.13 -4.62 12.49
CA ASP A 151 9.33 -5.34 12.96
C ASP A 151 9.36 -5.43 14.50
N ALA A 152 9.00 -4.36 15.22
CA ALA A 152 8.92 -4.35 16.68
C ALA A 152 7.81 -5.25 17.24
N HIS A 153 6.66 -5.33 16.58
CA HIS A 153 5.58 -6.25 16.95
C HIS A 153 6.00 -7.71 16.74
N ILE A 154 6.62 -8.01 15.60
CA ILE A 154 7.11 -9.35 15.28
C ILE A 154 8.19 -9.77 16.28
N TRP A 155 9.12 -8.86 16.61
CA TRP A 155 10.14 -9.13 17.63
C TRP A 155 9.53 -9.51 18.98
N ARG A 156 8.49 -8.78 19.45
CA ARG A 156 7.79 -9.12 20.71
C ARG A 156 7.13 -10.50 20.66
N LEU A 157 6.55 -10.87 19.51
CA LEU A 157 5.97 -12.21 19.33
C LEU A 157 7.05 -13.30 19.39
N LEU A 158 8.18 -13.08 18.74
CA LEU A 158 9.30 -14.02 18.72
C LEU A 158 9.99 -14.14 20.09
N TRP A 159 10.08 -13.03 20.84
CA TRP A 159 10.57 -13.06 22.22
C TRP A 159 9.69 -13.94 23.10
N LYS A 160 8.37 -13.75 23.06
CA LYS A 160 7.41 -14.61 23.79
C LYS A 160 7.49 -16.07 23.37
N TRP A 161 7.64 -16.33 22.07
CA TRP A 161 7.84 -17.69 21.57
C TRP A 161 9.13 -18.32 22.12
N ALA A 162 10.23 -17.55 22.16
CA ALA A 162 11.54 -18.00 22.60
C ALA A 162 11.60 -18.29 24.11
N THR A 163 11.04 -17.40 24.94
CA THR A 163 11.01 -17.56 26.41
C THR A 163 10.12 -18.73 26.82
N ARG A 164 8.94 -18.89 26.20
CA ARG A 164 8.03 -20.01 26.48
C ARG A 164 8.70 -21.38 26.24
N ARG A 165 9.61 -21.48 25.28
CA ARG A 165 10.34 -22.74 25.00
C ARG A 165 11.32 -23.14 26.08
N HIS A 166 11.70 -22.22 26.96
CA HIS A 166 12.71 -22.43 27.99
C HIS A 166 12.28 -21.81 29.32
N PRO A 167 11.22 -22.36 29.96
CA PRO A 167 10.67 -21.79 31.19
C PRO A 167 11.66 -21.76 32.36
N THR A 168 12.66 -22.66 32.35
CA THR A 168 13.68 -22.76 33.40
C THR A 168 14.95 -21.96 33.12
N LYS A 169 15.05 -21.27 31.98
CA LYS A 169 16.24 -20.50 31.59
C LYS A 169 15.99 -19.01 31.70
N GLY A 170 16.98 -18.28 32.22
CA GLY A 170 16.93 -16.83 32.32
C GLY A 170 16.89 -16.12 30.98
N ALA A 171 16.39 -14.87 30.97
CA ALA A 171 16.24 -14.06 29.77
C ALA A 171 17.57 -13.85 29.00
N GLY A 172 18.70 -13.69 29.71
CA GLY A 172 20.01 -13.56 29.09
C GLY A 172 20.42 -14.78 28.25
N TRP A 173 20.12 -15.99 28.76
CA TRP A 173 20.38 -17.22 28.03
C TRP A 173 19.49 -17.34 26.78
N VAL A 174 18.19 -17.00 26.90
CA VAL A 174 17.25 -17.01 25.76
C VAL A 174 17.69 -16.02 24.68
N LYS A 175 18.11 -14.82 25.08
CA LYS A 175 18.71 -13.82 24.17
C LYS A 175 19.89 -14.42 23.43
N ASN A 176 20.90 -14.93 24.12
CA ASN A 176 22.12 -15.45 23.50
C ASN A 176 21.85 -16.67 22.59
N LYS A 177 20.84 -17.49 22.91
CA LYS A 177 20.48 -18.66 22.10
C LYS A 177 19.85 -18.29 20.75
N TYR A 178 18.87 -17.39 20.75
CA TYR A 178 18.03 -17.11 19.57
C TYR A 178 18.37 -15.81 18.85
N PHE A 179 18.97 -14.86 19.57
CA PHE A 179 19.20 -13.50 19.10
C PHE A 179 20.70 -13.19 19.09
N ARG A 180 21.23 -12.85 17.92
CA ARG A 180 22.65 -12.58 17.73
C ARG A 180 22.91 -11.12 17.44
N VAL A 181 24.18 -10.76 17.53
CA VAL A 181 24.70 -9.49 17.03
C VAL A 181 25.10 -9.71 15.56
N GLU A 182 24.57 -8.89 14.65
CA GLU A 182 24.96 -8.85 13.23
C GLU A 182 25.38 -7.42 12.89
N GLY A 183 26.69 -7.19 12.71
CA GLY A 183 27.26 -5.85 12.55
C GLY A 183 26.90 -4.95 13.72
N ASN A 184 26.38 -3.76 13.43
CA ASN A 184 25.97 -2.79 14.47
C ASN A 184 24.62 -3.13 15.13
N ARG A 185 23.98 -4.25 14.75
CA ARG A 185 22.66 -4.61 15.22
C ARG A 185 22.71 -5.71 16.25
N THR A 186 22.20 -5.41 17.44
CA THR A 186 21.87 -6.41 18.44
C THR A 186 20.45 -6.94 18.22
N TRP A 187 20.13 -8.09 18.83
CA TRP A 187 18.79 -8.69 18.78
C TRP A 187 18.33 -9.20 17.40
N ALA A 188 19.25 -9.63 16.54
CA ALA A 188 18.90 -10.24 15.26
C ALA A 188 18.42 -11.69 15.47
N PHE A 189 17.18 -12.00 15.10
CA PHE A 189 16.65 -13.37 15.19
C PHE A 189 17.19 -14.23 14.04
N THR A 190 18.15 -15.10 14.36
CA THR A 190 18.94 -15.85 13.37
C THR A 190 19.13 -17.30 13.80
N ALA A 191 19.00 -18.23 12.86
CA ALA A 191 19.34 -19.65 13.04
C ALA A 191 20.56 -20.01 12.18
N ARG A 192 21.51 -20.76 12.74
CA ARG A 192 22.65 -21.31 12.00
C ARG A 192 22.33 -22.75 11.59
N SER A 193 22.64 -23.13 10.35
CA SER A 193 22.55 -24.51 9.88
C SER A 193 23.84 -25.28 10.17
N GLN A 194 23.81 -26.61 10.03
CA GLN A 194 25.00 -27.45 10.14
C GLN A 194 26.06 -27.10 9.08
N ALA A 195 25.65 -26.60 7.92
CA ALA A 195 26.54 -26.11 6.85
C ALA A 195 27.00 -24.64 7.04
N HIS A 196 26.98 -24.13 8.28
CA HIS A 196 27.31 -22.74 8.64
C HIS A 196 26.44 -21.63 8.00
N GLU A 197 25.43 -21.97 7.18
CA GLU A 197 24.49 -20.99 6.64
C GLU A 197 23.67 -20.31 7.74
N VAL A 198 23.61 -18.98 7.72
CA VAL A 198 22.82 -18.19 8.66
C VAL A 198 21.49 -17.81 8.01
N THR A 199 20.41 -18.39 8.50
CA THR A 199 19.05 -18.01 8.15
C THR A 199 18.58 -16.90 9.07
N ARG A 200 18.30 -15.71 8.53
CA ARG A 200 17.89 -14.52 9.29
C ARG A 200 16.45 -14.12 9.02
N LEU A 201 15.79 -13.58 10.04
CA LEU A 201 14.46 -12.99 9.88
C LEU A 201 14.52 -11.75 8.98
N PHE A 202 13.66 -11.74 7.97
CA PHE A 202 13.50 -10.61 7.07
C PHE A 202 12.96 -9.40 7.84
N ARG A 203 13.53 -8.23 7.56
CA ARG A 203 13.12 -6.96 8.18
C ARG A 203 12.33 -6.14 7.18
N ALA A 204 11.11 -5.76 7.54
CA ALA A 204 10.37 -4.79 6.75
C ALA A 204 11.11 -3.44 6.76
N ALA A 205 11.70 -3.03 7.88
CA ALA A 205 12.37 -1.74 8.01
C ALA A 205 13.65 -1.63 7.18
N ALA A 206 14.24 -2.74 6.72
CA ALA A 206 15.40 -2.69 5.82
C ALA A 206 15.03 -2.37 4.37
N VAL A 207 13.75 -2.51 3.99
CA VAL A 207 13.31 -2.23 2.63
C VAL A 207 13.40 -0.73 2.35
N PRO A 208 14.09 -0.31 1.28
CA PRO A 208 14.13 1.09 0.86
C PRO A 208 12.77 1.50 0.30
N ILE A 209 12.39 2.75 0.55
CA ILE A 209 11.18 3.31 -0.06
C ILE A 209 11.53 3.76 -1.47
N VAL A 210 10.87 3.18 -2.47
CA VAL A 210 11.12 3.47 -3.90
C VAL A 210 9.89 4.14 -4.48
N ARG A 211 9.99 5.43 -4.79
CA ARG A 211 8.88 6.20 -5.37
C ARG A 211 8.61 5.75 -6.81
N HIS A 212 7.34 5.68 -7.18
CA HIS A 212 6.93 5.32 -8.53
C HIS A 212 6.65 6.57 -9.37
N VAL A 213 7.13 6.58 -10.61
CA VAL A 213 6.79 7.59 -11.62
C VAL A 213 5.51 7.13 -12.33
N LYS A 214 4.45 7.94 -12.30
CA LYS A 214 3.15 7.62 -12.91
C LYS A 214 3.31 7.21 -14.39
N ILE A 215 2.61 6.17 -14.83
CA ILE A 215 2.54 5.79 -16.25
C ILE A 215 1.66 6.79 -17.00
N ARG A 216 2.01 7.13 -18.24
CA ARG A 216 1.17 7.98 -19.09
C ARG A 216 -0.15 7.27 -19.34
N GLY A 217 -1.29 7.93 -19.08
CA GLY A 217 -2.61 7.29 -19.13
C GLY A 217 -2.94 6.66 -20.48
N GLN A 218 -2.49 7.29 -21.58
CA GLN A 218 -2.70 6.79 -22.95
C GLN A 218 -1.71 5.67 -23.36
N ALA A 219 -0.74 5.32 -22.51
CA ALA A 219 0.28 4.35 -22.88
C ALA A 219 -0.24 2.92 -22.77
N ASN A 220 -0.32 2.23 -23.91
CA ASN A 220 -0.72 0.83 -23.99
C ASN A 220 0.51 -0.08 -24.21
N PRO A 221 0.83 -1.03 -23.30
CA PRO A 221 1.95 -1.96 -23.47
C PRO A 221 1.92 -2.82 -24.73
N PHE A 222 0.72 -3.03 -25.28
CA PHE A 222 0.49 -3.88 -26.47
C PHE A 222 0.45 -3.07 -27.77
N ASP A 223 0.49 -1.74 -27.69
CA ASP A 223 0.54 -0.88 -28.86
C ASP A 223 2.02 -0.58 -29.21
N PRO A 224 2.47 -0.95 -30.44
CA PRO A 224 3.84 -0.73 -30.89
C PRO A 224 4.33 0.71 -30.73
N ALA A 225 3.45 1.71 -30.84
CA ALA A 225 3.80 3.13 -30.70
C ALA A 225 4.40 3.46 -29.32
N TRP A 226 4.05 2.70 -28.28
CA TRP A 226 4.52 2.90 -26.91
C TRP A 226 5.73 2.04 -26.55
N SER A 227 6.23 1.20 -27.45
CA SER A 227 7.33 0.26 -27.19
C SER A 227 8.58 0.98 -26.66
N SER A 228 8.95 2.11 -27.28
CA SER A 228 10.12 2.91 -26.86
C SER A 228 9.94 3.55 -25.48
N TYR A 229 8.71 3.89 -25.09
CA TYR A 229 8.38 4.41 -23.77
C TYR A 229 8.53 3.32 -22.70
N PHE A 230 7.98 2.12 -22.95
CA PHE A 230 8.11 1.00 -22.02
C PHE A 230 9.55 0.45 -21.97
N ALA A 231 10.29 0.46 -23.07
CA ALA A 231 11.70 0.08 -23.10
C ALA A 231 12.55 1.00 -22.20
N ARG A 232 12.42 2.33 -22.37
CA ARG A 232 13.10 3.33 -21.52
C ARG A 232 12.72 3.18 -20.05
N ARG A 233 11.46 2.90 -19.73
CA ARG A 233 11.04 2.67 -18.34
C ARG A 233 11.65 1.42 -17.73
N ARG A 234 11.87 0.35 -18.49
CA ARG A 234 12.54 -0.85 -17.98
C ARG A 234 13.98 -0.55 -17.58
N THR A 235 14.70 0.25 -18.38
CA THR A 235 16.11 0.60 -18.12
C THR A 235 16.27 1.63 -17.00
N THR A 236 15.39 2.63 -16.90
CA THR A 236 15.47 3.65 -15.82
C THR A 236 15.07 3.12 -14.44
N THR A 237 14.41 1.96 -14.36
CA THR A 237 14.04 1.38 -13.05
C THR A 237 15.21 0.62 -12.40
N ASP A 238 16.27 0.32 -13.15
CA ASP A 238 17.42 -0.49 -12.71
C ASP A 238 18.68 0.34 -12.41
N ASP A 239 18.88 1.47 -13.11
CA ASP A 239 20.04 2.35 -12.92
C ASP A 239 19.63 3.78 -12.56
N ARG A 240 20.26 4.31 -11.49
CA ARG A 240 20.26 5.70 -10.96
C ARG A 240 19.28 6.01 -9.83
N LEU A 241 19.84 6.04 -8.62
CA LEU A 241 19.67 7.19 -7.74
C LEU A 241 21.05 7.54 -7.14
N PRO A 242 21.81 8.49 -7.71
CA PRO A 242 22.83 9.18 -6.92
C PRO A 242 22.08 10.04 -5.90
N GLY A 243 22.43 9.88 -4.63
CA GLY A 243 21.94 10.77 -3.60
C GLY A 243 22.50 12.17 -3.82
N THR A 244 21.65 13.20 -3.76
CA THR A 244 22.00 14.53 -3.26
C THR A 244 20.75 15.39 -3.18
N ASN A 245 20.69 16.19 -2.11
CA ASN A 245 19.82 17.35 -1.97
C ASN A 245 19.93 18.27 -3.20
N ALA A 246 18.81 18.60 -3.85
CA ALA A 246 18.64 19.81 -4.64
C ALA A 246 17.16 20.00 -5.00
N GLY A 247 16.64 21.20 -4.77
CA GLY A 247 15.45 21.73 -5.42
C GLY A 247 14.12 21.18 -4.92
N ALA A 248 13.49 21.95 -4.02
CA ALA A 248 12.03 21.98 -3.95
C ALA A 248 11.52 22.43 -5.33
N GLY A 249 11.20 21.45 -6.18
CA GLY A 249 10.50 21.66 -7.44
C GLY A 249 9.11 22.18 -7.11
N GLU A 250 8.98 23.48 -7.23
CA GLU A 250 7.79 24.31 -7.25
C GLU A 250 6.67 23.59 -8.00
N TRP A 251 5.70 23.09 -7.24
CA TRP A 251 4.40 22.71 -7.78
C TRP A 251 3.72 24.02 -8.12
N LEU A 252 3.76 24.41 -9.40
CA LEU A 252 2.83 25.40 -9.95
C LEU A 252 1.40 24.83 -9.85
N GLU A 253 0.81 24.92 -8.65
CA GLU A 253 -0.64 25.04 -8.51
C GLU A 253 -1.00 26.47 -8.93
N PRO A 254 -1.89 26.68 -9.92
CA PRO A 254 -2.58 27.95 -10.04
C PRO A 254 -3.47 28.08 -8.80
N ASP A 255 -3.30 29.19 -8.09
CA ASP A 255 -4.04 29.58 -6.90
C ASP A 255 -5.54 29.22 -6.98
N ALA A 256 -6.05 28.57 -5.92
CA ALA A 256 -7.36 28.86 -5.32
C ALA A 256 -7.73 27.84 -4.24
N GLY A 257 -7.81 28.31 -2.99
CA GLY A 257 -8.89 27.94 -2.07
C GLY A 257 -8.70 26.68 -1.23
N ARG A 258 -8.63 26.90 0.08
CA ARG A 258 -8.82 25.91 1.15
C ARG A 258 -10.16 25.18 1.01
N LEU A 259 -10.25 24.09 0.25
CA LEU A 259 -11.37 23.15 0.39
C LEU A 259 -10.89 21.69 0.31
N ALA A 260 -11.19 20.94 1.37
CA ALA A 260 -11.01 19.50 1.43
C ALA A 260 -11.91 18.84 0.38
N ARG A 261 -11.31 18.03 -0.52
CA ARG A 261 -12.02 17.44 -1.66
C ARG A 261 -12.69 16.12 -1.29
N PRO A 262 -13.94 15.88 -1.69
CA PRO A 262 -14.62 14.61 -1.45
C PRO A 262 -14.24 13.53 -2.48
N VAL A 263 -14.42 12.29 -2.05
CA VAL A 263 -14.08 11.07 -2.76
C VAL A 263 -15.19 10.05 -2.54
N LEU A 264 -15.78 9.58 -3.64
CA LEU A 264 -16.72 8.46 -3.67
C LEU A 264 -15.91 7.19 -3.90
N ARG A 265 -16.10 6.20 -3.03
CA ARG A 265 -15.56 4.86 -3.22
C ARG A 265 -16.70 3.90 -3.55
N GLY A 266 -16.56 3.11 -4.61
CA GLY A 266 -17.49 2.06 -4.99
C GLY A 266 -16.80 0.69 -5.05
N ARG A 267 -17.56 -0.34 -4.69
CA ARG A 267 -17.20 -1.75 -4.77
C ARG A 267 -18.41 -2.56 -5.17
#